data_AF-A0A6J8D5C6-F1
#
_entry.id   AF-A0A6J8D5C6-F1
#
_cell.length_a   1.000
_cell.length_b   1.000
_cell.length_c   1.000
_cell.angle_alpha   90.00
_cell.angle_beta   90.00
_cell.angle_gamma   90.00
#
_symmetry.space_group_name_H-M   'P 1'
#
loop_
_entity.id
_entity.type
_entity.pdbx_description
1 polymer ?
#
loop_
_entity_poly.entity_id
_entity_poly.type
_entity_poly.pdbx_seq_one_letter_code
_entity_poly.pdbx_strand_id
1 'polypeptide(L)'
;MAELKNPEILENHDFNVQIPLRRLSNGEILNNMSVNETNGDKNGHGESDVPDLGDHYLVRRSDGTWHAAEIIQTRLTDMVEGKHEFYVHYEGFNRRLDEWVNMTRFDLNNKLEDHCKIKDVSITMTDLTDDRKITRNQKRKHDEINHVQKTYAEMDPTTAALEKEHEAITKVKYIDKIQIGRYEIDAWYFSPYPEEYGKQSKLWICEYCLKYMKLEKSYRYHQTQCIFRHPPGKEIYRKGTISVFEVDGKESKIYCQNLCLMAKLFLDHKTLYFDVEPFMFYILTEVDRFGCHLVGYFSKEKESPDGNNVACILTLPPFQRKGYGKFLIAFSYELSKLEGTVGSPEKPLSDLGKLSYRSYWSWVLLEILRDFRGTLSVRDLSQMTSITQHDIISTLQSMNMVKYWKGQHVICVTPKLVEEHLKSAQYKRPVLPVDNGCLRWDPLKRPAKMIKK
;
A
#
# COMPACT_ATOMS: atom_id res chain seq x y z
N MET A 1 10.80 25.24 58.13
CA MET A 1 10.87 25.94 56.82
C MET A 1 11.25 24.90 55.78
N ALA A 2 10.44 24.45 54.83
CA ALA A 2 9.01 24.57 54.58
C ALA A 2 8.58 23.24 53.92
N GLU A 3 7.39 22.76 54.28
CA GLU A 3 6.83 21.46 53.92
C GLU A 3 6.44 21.38 52.44
N LEU A 4 6.79 20.26 51.80
CA LEU A 4 6.28 19.86 50.48
C LEU A 4 4.89 19.25 50.67
N LYS A 5 3.85 20.01 50.32
CA LYS A 5 2.48 19.54 50.19
C LYS A 5 2.25 18.92 48.81
N ASN A 6 1.70 17.71 48.82
CA ASN A 6 0.97 17.09 47.69
C ASN A 6 -0.19 17.97 47.22
N PRO A 7 -0.57 17.84 45.94
CA PRO A 7 -1.98 17.57 45.61
C PRO A 7 -2.12 16.47 44.54
N GLU A 8 -2.88 15.38 44.80
CA GLU A 8 -4.29 15.17 44.38
C GLU A 8 -4.44 15.09 42.85
N ILE A 9 -4.45 13.89 42.25
CA ILE A 9 -5.64 13.06 41.96
C ILE A 9 -6.86 13.90 41.57
N LEU A 10 -7.12 14.02 40.26
CA LEU A 10 -8.39 14.45 39.70
C LEU A 10 -8.83 13.46 38.62
N GLU A 11 -9.67 12.55 39.08
CA GLU A 11 -10.90 11.99 38.48
C GLU A 11 -11.02 11.86 36.95
N ASN A 12 -11.15 10.59 36.54
CA ASN A 12 -11.73 10.15 35.29
C ASN A 12 -13.19 10.63 35.19
N HIS A 13 -13.50 11.46 34.20
CA HIS A 13 -14.85 11.59 33.71
C HIS A 13 -15.10 10.60 32.57
N ASP A 14 -15.85 9.56 32.90
CA ASP A 14 -16.54 8.67 31.97
C ASP A 14 -17.40 9.47 31.00
N PHE A 15 -17.06 9.47 29.72
CA PHE A 15 -18.02 9.75 28.64
C PHE A 15 -18.47 8.43 28.03
N ASN A 16 -19.42 7.82 28.71
CA ASN A 16 -20.22 6.71 28.21
C ASN A 16 -21.30 7.27 27.28
N VAL A 17 -21.02 7.35 25.97
CA VAL A 17 -22.05 7.71 24.97
C VAL A 17 -22.66 6.44 24.41
N GLN A 18 -23.78 6.06 25.02
CA GLN A 18 -24.66 4.99 24.61
C GLN A 18 -25.47 5.48 23.39
N ILE A 19 -25.24 4.89 22.21
CA ILE A 19 -25.98 5.21 20.98
C ILE A 19 -27.30 4.42 20.99
N PRO A 20 -28.49 5.06 20.93
CA PRO A 20 -29.74 4.34 20.78
C PRO A 20 -29.99 4.00 19.30
N LEU A 21 -30.08 2.70 19.00
CA LEU A 21 -30.63 2.17 17.77
C LEU A 21 -32.13 2.50 17.68
N ARG A 22 -32.52 3.44 16.80
CA ARG A 22 -33.92 3.59 16.38
C ARG A 22 -34.12 2.93 15.02
N ARG A 23 -34.95 1.88 15.03
CA ARG A 23 -35.64 1.35 13.84
C ARG A 23 -36.53 2.45 13.25
N LEU A 24 -36.42 2.70 11.96
CA LEU A 24 -37.47 3.38 11.20
C LEU A 24 -38.06 2.40 10.19
N SER A 25 -39.37 2.24 10.32
CA SER A 25 -40.27 1.41 9.55
C SER A 25 -40.76 2.12 8.29
N ASN A 26 -41.13 1.29 7.32
CA ASN A 26 -41.82 1.53 6.06
C ASN A 26 -42.79 2.72 5.96
N GLY A 27 -42.82 3.28 4.75
CA GLY A 27 -44.03 3.82 4.11
C GLY A 27 -44.09 5.34 4.06
N GLU A 28 -43.98 5.90 2.86
CA GLU A 28 -45.11 6.54 2.16
C GLU A 28 -44.62 7.24 0.89
N ILE A 29 -45.10 6.73 -0.24
CA ILE A 29 -45.05 7.36 -1.55
C ILE A 29 -46.31 8.21 -1.64
N LEU A 30 -46.20 9.52 -1.89
CA LEU A 30 -47.33 10.30 -2.38
C LEU A 30 -46.89 11.53 -3.19
N ASN A 31 -47.57 11.62 -4.33
CA ASN A 31 -47.97 12.78 -5.12
C ASN A 31 -47.04 13.40 -6.17
N ASN A 32 -47.29 12.96 -7.41
CA ASN A 32 -48.04 13.70 -8.44
C ASN A 32 -47.85 15.23 -8.47
N MET A 33 -47.30 15.72 -9.59
CA MET A 33 -47.92 16.82 -10.33
C MET A 33 -47.66 16.65 -11.83
N SER A 34 -48.76 16.43 -12.54
CA SER A 34 -48.95 16.54 -13.98
C SER A 34 -48.80 17.99 -14.45
N VAL A 35 -48.08 18.22 -15.56
CA VAL A 35 -48.25 19.43 -16.39
C VAL A 35 -48.28 19.02 -17.87
N ASN A 36 -49.24 19.63 -18.56
CA ASN A 36 -49.78 19.34 -19.88
C ASN A 36 -48.77 19.32 -21.04
N GLU A 37 -49.05 18.42 -21.99
CA GLU A 37 -48.59 18.49 -23.38
C GLU A 37 -49.19 19.73 -24.07
N THR A 38 -48.33 20.55 -24.67
CA THR A 38 -48.68 21.42 -25.80
C THR A 38 -47.59 21.32 -26.86
N ASN A 39 -47.99 20.85 -28.04
CA ASN A 39 -47.17 20.84 -29.25
C ASN A 39 -46.74 22.26 -29.67
N GLY A 40 -45.46 22.41 -30.01
CA GLY A 40 -44.90 23.62 -30.64
C GLY A 40 -43.61 23.27 -31.40
N ASP A 41 -43.60 23.62 -32.69
CA ASP A 41 -42.60 23.32 -33.71
C ASP A 41 -41.17 23.88 -33.44
N LYS A 42 -40.18 23.06 -33.82
CA LYS A 42 -38.86 23.33 -34.46
C LYS A 42 -37.97 24.53 -34.05
N ASN A 43 -36.69 24.13 -33.88
CA ASN A 43 -35.41 24.82 -34.10
C ASN A 43 -34.73 25.51 -32.90
N GLY A 44 -33.56 24.97 -32.53
CA GLY A 44 -32.38 25.79 -32.23
C GLY A 44 -31.66 25.56 -30.89
N HIS A 45 -30.53 24.86 -30.97
CA HIS A 45 -29.33 24.96 -30.12
C HIS A 45 -29.32 24.38 -28.69
N GLY A 46 -28.75 23.18 -28.58
CA GLY A 46 -27.59 22.89 -27.71
C GLY A 46 -27.82 22.80 -26.21
N GLU A 47 -28.58 21.81 -25.76
CA GLU A 47 -28.43 21.28 -24.40
C GLU A 47 -27.08 20.53 -24.33
N SER A 48 -26.27 20.87 -23.34
CA SER A 48 -24.94 20.32 -23.12
C SER A 48 -24.98 18.80 -22.95
N ASP A 49 -24.35 18.05 -23.87
CA ASP A 49 -24.02 16.63 -23.70
C ASP A 49 -23.10 16.47 -22.48
N VAL A 50 -23.70 16.24 -21.32
CA VAL A 50 -22.97 15.83 -20.11
C VAL A 50 -22.76 14.33 -20.24
N PRO A 51 -21.50 13.82 -20.22
CA PRO A 51 -21.23 12.39 -20.27
C PRO A 51 -21.95 11.60 -19.17
N ASP A 52 -22.54 10.47 -19.52
CA ASP A 52 -23.25 9.60 -18.59
C ASP A 52 -22.28 8.67 -17.84
N LEU A 53 -22.71 8.17 -16.67
CA LEU A 53 -21.95 7.17 -15.92
C LEU A 53 -21.87 5.86 -16.70
N GLY A 54 -20.68 5.27 -16.75
CA GLY A 54 -20.38 4.05 -17.52
C GLY A 54 -19.98 4.30 -18.98
N ASP A 55 -20.08 5.54 -19.47
CA ASP A 55 -19.61 5.87 -20.81
C ASP A 55 -18.08 5.82 -20.92
N HIS A 56 -17.62 5.46 -22.12
CA HIS A 56 -16.19 5.42 -22.45
C HIS A 56 -15.84 6.57 -23.39
N TYR A 57 -14.83 7.35 -23.01
CA TYR A 57 -14.34 8.48 -23.78
C TYR A 57 -12.82 8.48 -23.85
N LEU A 58 -12.26 9.15 -24.86
CA LEU A 58 -10.86 9.51 -24.84
C LEU A 58 -10.65 10.69 -23.87
N VAL A 59 -9.82 10.46 -22.86
CA VAL A 59 -9.49 11.44 -21.81
C VAL A 59 -8.02 11.77 -21.86
N ARG A 60 -7.70 13.06 -21.87
CA ARG A 60 -6.32 13.56 -21.86
C ARG A 60 -5.75 13.57 -20.43
N ARG A 61 -4.68 12.82 -20.24
CA ARG A 61 -3.93 12.73 -18.98
C ARG A 61 -3.08 13.97 -18.71
N SER A 62 -2.54 14.06 -17.50
CA SER A 62 -1.62 15.14 -17.08
C SER A 62 -0.31 15.20 -17.86
N ASP A 63 0.13 14.08 -18.43
CA ASP A 63 1.30 13.99 -19.33
C ASP A 63 0.99 14.40 -20.79
N GLY A 64 -0.26 14.77 -21.09
CA GLY A 64 -0.71 15.19 -22.41
C GLY A 64 -1.13 14.04 -23.33
N THR A 65 -1.02 12.79 -22.90
CA THR A 65 -1.42 11.62 -23.69
C THR A 65 -2.92 11.34 -23.57
N TRP A 66 -3.52 10.80 -24.64
CA TRP A 66 -4.95 10.45 -24.72
C TRP A 66 -5.13 8.95 -24.47
N HIS A 67 -6.06 8.59 -23.60
CA HIS A 67 -6.36 7.20 -23.24
C HIS A 67 -7.87 6.99 -23.17
N ALA A 68 -8.33 5.80 -23.55
CA ALA A 68 -9.71 5.39 -23.31
C ALA A 68 -9.96 5.28 -21.80
N ALA A 69 -11.03 5.89 -21.32
CA ALA A 69 -11.38 5.88 -19.91
C ALA A 69 -12.89 5.73 -19.71
N GLU A 70 -13.25 4.91 -18.72
CA GLU A 70 -14.62 4.72 -18.23
C GLU A 70 -14.95 5.81 -17.20
N ILE A 71 -16.11 6.44 -17.33
CA ILE A 71 -16.62 7.39 -16.34
C ILE A 71 -17.28 6.62 -15.20
N ILE A 72 -16.68 6.63 -14.02
CA ILE A 72 -17.18 5.89 -12.86
C ILE A 72 -18.15 6.74 -12.03
N GLN A 73 -17.84 8.02 -11.82
CA GLN A 73 -18.65 8.91 -10.97
C GLN A 73 -18.51 10.38 -11.38
N THR A 74 -19.53 11.18 -11.10
CA THR A 74 -19.53 12.63 -11.33
C THR A 74 -19.74 13.37 -10.00
N ARG A 75 -19.04 14.49 -9.79
CA ARG A 75 -19.24 15.41 -8.65
C ARG A 75 -19.37 16.85 -9.10
N LEU A 76 -20.14 17.62 -8.35
CA LEU A 76 -20.21 19.08 -8.45
C LEU A 76 -19.15 19.69 -7.52
N THR A 77 -18.37 20.64 -8.02
CA THR A 77 -17.32 21.29 -7.22
C THR A 77 -17.86 22.56 -6.57
N ASP A 78 -17.83 22.63 -5.23
CA ASP A 78 -18.27 23.82 -4.47
C ASP A 78 -17.32 25.03 -4.60
N MET A 79 -16.08 24.81 -5.07
CA MET A 79 -15.01 25.81 -5.08
C MET A 79 -15.04 26.76 -6.30
N VAL A 80 -15.77 26.40 -7.36
CA VAL A 80 -15.95 27.22 -8.57
C VAL A 80 -17.35 26.93 -9.10
N GLU A 81 -18.25 27.92 -9.09
CA GLU A 81 -19.65 27.76 -9.52
C GLU A 81 -19.77 26.95 -10.83
N GLY A 82 -20.43 25.79 -10.74
CA GLY A 82 -20.96 25.06 -11.90
C GLY A 82 -20.01 24.13 -12.66
N LYS A 83 -18.82 23.78 -12.15
CA LYS A 83 -17.93 22.81 -12.83
C LYS A 83 -18.15 21.38 -12.35
N HIS A 84 -18.54 20.52 -13.30
CA HIS A 84 -18.60 19.07 -13.14
C HIS A 84 -17.18 18.46 -13.26
N GLU A 85 -16.83 17.63 -12.29
CA GLU A 85 -15.66 16.75 -12.36
C GLU A 85 -16.11 15.30 -12.47
N PHE A 86 -15.38 14.53 -13.28
CA PHE A 86 -15.66 13.13 -13.57
C PHE A 86 -14.49 12.28 -13.07
N TYR A 87 -14.77 11.27 -12.27
CA TYR A 87 -13.79 10.28 -11.86
C TYR A 87 -13.67 9.22 -12.94
N VAL A 88 -12.48 9.07 -13.50
CA VAL A 88 -12.26 8.20 -14.67
C VAL A 88 -11.27 7.08 -14.36
N HIS A 89 -11.56 5.90 -14.90
CA HIS A 89 -10.65 4.76 -14.90
C HIS A 89 -10.10 4.54 -16.31
N TYR A 90 -8.77 4.57 -16.43
CA TYR A 90 -8.10 4.37 -17.71
C TYR A 90 -8.00 2.88 -18.04
N GLU A 91 -8.55 2.48 -19.19
CA GLU A 91 -8.59 1.08 -19.61
C GLU A 91 -7.17 0.47 -19.70
N GLY A 92 -6.98 -0.70 -19.09
CA GLY A 92 -5.69 -1.40 -19.10
C GLY A 92 -4.63 -0.82 -18.15
N PHE A 93 -4.95 0.23 -17.39
CA PHE A 93 -4.08 0.80 -16.37
C PHE A 93 -4.48 0.39 -14.95
N ASN A 94 -3.53 0.47 -14.02
CA ASN A 94 -3.80 0.23 -12.61
C ASN A 94 -4.61 1.39 -12.02
N ARG A 95 -5.62 1.08 -11.17
CA ARG A 95 -6.51 2.07 -10.51
C ARG A 95 -5.79 3.19 -9.76
N ARG A 96 -4.52 3.03 -9.40
CA ARG A 96 -3.68 4.11 -8.84
C ARG A 96 -3.57 5.35 -9.75
N LEU A 97 -3.88 5.19 -11.04
CA LEU A 97 -3.83 6.23 -12.04
C LEU A 97 -5.19 6.91 -12.26
N ASP A 98 -6.24 6.42 -11.62
CA ASP A 98 -7.57 7.00 -11.69
C ASP A 98 -7.56 8.39 -11.04
N GLU A 99 -8.26 9.34 -11.65
CA GLU A 99 -8.24 10.74 -11.22
C GLU A 99 -9.59 11.43 -11.50
N TRP A 100 -9.85 12.53 -10.78
CA TRP A 100 -10.93 13.45 -11.14
C TRP A 100 -10.47 14.36 -12.28
N VAL A 101 -11.20 14.35 -13.38
CA VAL A 101 -10.93 15.17 -14.57
C VAL A 101 -12.07 16.14 -14.84
N ASN A 102 -11.72 17.33 -15.31
CA ASN A 102 -12.70 18.32 -15.78
C ASN A 102 -13.16 17.99 -17.20
N MET A 103 -14.36 18.44 -17.57
CA MET A 103 -14.95 18.26 -18.92
C MET A 103 -13.99 18.65 -20.07
N THR A 104 -13.16 19.67 -19.87
CA THR A 104 -12.16 20.13 -20.87
C THR A 104 -11.11 19.09 -21.28
N ARG A 105 -11.00 17.97 -20.56
CA ARG A 105 -10.07 16.87 -20.88
C ARG A 105 -10.71 15.74 -21.69
N PHE A 106 -12.01 15.80 -21.94
CA PHE A 106 -12.73 14.81 -22.73
C PHE A 106 -12.73 15.21 -24.19
N ASP A 107 -12.51 14.23 -25.08
CA ASP A 107 -12.86 14.38 -26.49
C ASP A 107 -14.34 14.00 -26.69
N LEU A 108 -15.22 14.99 -26.49
CA LEU A 108 -16.67 14.82 -26.58
C LEU A 108 -17.16 14.48 -28.00
N ASN A 109 -16.30 14.60 -29.02
CA ASN A 109 -16.64 14.25 -30.39
C ASN A 109 -16.53 12.74 -30.67
N ASN A 110 -15.88 11.98 -29.79
CA ASN A 110 -15.59 10.55 -29.98
C ASN A 110 -16.04 9.74 -28.76
N LYS A 111 -17.36 9.63 -28.55
CA LYS A 111 -17.94 8.65 -27.63
C LYS A 111 -17.62 7.24 -28.15
N LEU A 112 -16.95 6.43 -27.34
CA LEU A 112 -16.62 5.05 -27.69
C LEU A 112 -17.85 4.19 -27.37
N GLU A 113 -18.63 3.79 -28.39
CA GLU A 113 -19.77 2.88 -28.20
C GLU A 113 -19.30 1.45 -27.83
N ASP A 114 -20.04 0.81 -26.92
CA ASP A 114 -19.69 -0.37 -26.12
C ASP A 114 -18.90 -1.50 -26.82
N HIS A 115 -17.91 -1.99 -26.06
CA HIS A 115 -17.35 -3.36 -26.08
C HIS A 115 -17.08 -4.03 -27.44
N CYS A 116 -16.15 -3.49 -28.22
CA CYS A 116 -15.45 -4.28 -29.24
C CYS A 116 -13.92 -4.13 -29.12
N LYS A 117 -13.30 -5.07 -28.39
CA LYS A 117 -11.91 -5.55 -28.60
C LYS A 117 -10.88 -4.50 -29.05
N ILE A 118 -10.61 -3.46 -28.27
CA ILE A 118 -9.41 -2.64 -28.51
C ILE A 118 -8.25 -3.32 -27.80
N LYS A 119 -7.69 -4.35 -28.44
CA LYS A 119 -6.39 -4.90 -28.06
C LYS A 119 -5.22 -4.25 -28.79
N ASP A 120 -5.47 -3.40 -29.78
CA ASP A 120 -4.42 -2.86 -30.66
C ASP A 120 -4.73 -1.42 -31.10
N VAL A 121 -4.63 -0.45 -30.20
CA VAL A 121 -4.39 0.95 -30.62
C VAL A 121 -3.32 1.57 -29.71
N SER A 122 -2.11 1.02 -29.83
CA SER A 122 -0.88 1.77 -29.57
C SER A 122 0.02 1.60 -30.79
N ILE A 123 -0.36 2.24 -31.90
CA ILE A 123 0.55 2.45 -33.03
C ILE A 123 0.96 3.91 -33.02
N THR A 124 2.12 4.17 -32.43
CA THR A 124 3.04 5.16 -32.97
C THR A 124 4.45 4.59 -32.88
N MET A 125 4.89 4.09 -34.03
CA MET A 125 6.21 3.64 -34.46
C MET A 125 7.40 4.06 -33.57
N THR A 126 8.12 3.08 -33.02
CA THR A 126 9.60 2.97 -33.09
C THR A 126 10.05 1.53 -32.76
N ASP A 127 10.67 0.90 -33.75
CA ASP A 127 11.62 -0.23 -33.74
C ASP A 127 11.24 -1.62 -33.18
N LEU A 128 10.77 -2.46 -34.12
CA LEU A 128 11.21 -3.83 -34.43
C LEU A 128 12.12 -4.56 -33.41
N THR A 129 11.62 -5.63 -32.79
CA THR A 129 12.27 -6.97 -32.79
C THR A 129 11.37 -8.08 -32.20
N ASP A 130 11.21 -9.15 -32.99
CA ASP A 130 10.90 -10.55 -32.66
C ASP A 130 9.52 -10.98 -32.10
N ASP A 131 8.56 -11.14 -33.02
CA ASP A 131 7.29 -11.82 -32.82
C ASP A 131 7.48 -13.36 -32.83
N ARG A 132 7.77 -13.96 -31.67
CA ARG A 132 7.73 -15.44 -31.51
C ARG A 132 6.50 -15.85 -30.72
N LYS A 133 5.55 -16.52 -31.40
CA LYS A 133 4.37 -17.16 -30.78
C LYS A 133 4.79 -18.09 -29.64
N ILE A 134 4.43 -17.69 -28.42
CA ILE A 134 4.70 -18.42 -27.18
C ILE A 134 3.88 -19.72 -27.15
N THR A 135 4.55 -20.83 -26.83
CA THR A 135 3.90 -22.14 -26.74
C THR A 135 3.01 -22.26 -25.49
N ARG A 136 1.96 -23.09 -25.53
CA ARG A 136 1.01 -23.33 -24.42
C ARG A 136 1.71 -23.67 -23.08
N ASN A 137 2.88 -24.30 -23.13
CA ASN A 137 3.67 -24.66 -21.95
C ASN A 137 4.51 -23.48 -21.40
N GLN A 138 4.98 -22.57 -22.27
CA GLN A 138 5.62 -21.33 -21.84
C GLN A 138 4.61 -20.33 -21.27
N LYS A 139 3.38 -20.29 -21.80
CA LYS A 139 2.27 -19.50 -21.21
C LYS A 139 1.92 -20.00 -19.81
N ARG A 140 1.84 -21.32 -19.61
CA ARG A 140 1.59 -21.92 -18.29
C ARG A 140 2.69 -21.56 -17.27
N LYS A 141 3.97 -21.62 -17.67
CA LYS A 141 5.09 -21.15 -16.84
C LYS A 141 5.05 -19.63 -16.58
N HIS A 142 4.64 -18.82 -17.56
CA HIS A 142 4.50 -17.37 -17.39
C HIS A 142 3.39 -17.04 -16.38
N ASP A 143 2.25 -17.75 -16.46
CA ASP A 143 1.12 -17.57 -15.56
C ASP A 143 1.42 -18.10 -14.14
N GLU A 144 2.19 -19.19 -14.00
CA GLU A 144 2.68 -19.73 -12.72
C GLU A 144 3.71 -18.80 -12.04
N ILE A 145 4.59 -18.16 -12.83
CA ILE A 145 5.62 -17.22 -12.35
C ILE A 145 5.01 -15.86 -11.97
N ASN A 146 3.94 -15.43 -12.65
CA ASN A 146 3.32 -14.14 -12.40
C ASN A 146 2.38 -14.11 -11.18
N HIS A 147 1.99 -15.26 -10.63
CA HIS A 147 1.02 -15.34 -9.53
C HIS A 147 -0.13 -14.35 -9.82
N VAL A 148 -0.82 -14.61 -10.93
CA VAL A 148 -2.11 -13.98 -11.23
C VAL A 148 -2.93 -14.05 -9.95
N GLN A 149 -3.57 -12.93 -9.59
CA GLN A 149 -4.44 -12.81 -8.43
C GLN A 149 -5.21 -14.11 -8.25
N LYS A 150 -5.18 -14.67 -7.02
CA LYS A 150 -6.10 -15.76 -6.68
C LYS A 150 -7.49 -15.28 -7.06
N THR A 151 -8.09 -15.93 -8.04
CA THR A 151 -9.46 -15.64 -8.45
C THR A 151 -10.35 -15.72 -7.22
N TYR A 152 -11.36 -14.85 -7.13
CA TYR A 152 -12.40 -14.83 -6.09
C TYR A 152 -12.93 -16.21 -5.65
N ALA A 153 -12.79 -17.23 -6.50
CA ALA A 153 -13.11 -18.62 -6.25
C ALA A 153 -12.28 -19.33 -5.17
N GLU A 154 -11.13 -18.79 -4.75
CA GLU A 154 -10.27 -19.41 -3.71
C GLU A 154 -10.47 -18.81 -2.30
N MET A 155 -11.29 -17.77 -2.17
CA MET A 155 -11.61 -17.14 -0.89
C MET A 155 -12.90 -17.71 -0.32
N ASP A 156 -13.05 -17.64 1.00
CA ASP A 156 -14.33 -18.03 1.60
C ASP A 156 -15.44 -17.09 1.08
N PRO A 157 -16.68 -17.58 0.90
CA PRO A 157 -17.76 -16.79 0.30
C PRO A 157 -18.07 -15.48 1.03
N THR A 158 -17.86 -15.43 2.36
CA THR A 158 -18.11 -14.23 3.16
C THR A 158 -17.00 -13.18 2.98
N THR A 159 -15.72 -13.58 2.97
CA THR A 159 -14.61 -12.67 2.65
C THR A 159 -14.71 -12.18 1.22
N ALA A 160 -15.02 -13.06 0.26
CA ALA A 160 -15.16 -12.67 -1.15
C ALA A 160 -16.32 -11.67 -1.36
N ALA A 161 -17.44 -11.83 -0.65
CA ALA A 161 -18.56 -10.90 -0.71
C ALA A 161 -18.23 -9.54 -0.07
N LEU A 162 -17.60 -9.55 1.10
CA LEU A 162 -17.12 -8.33 1.77
C LEU A 162 -16.06 -7.59 0.96
N GLU A 163 -15.16 -8.31 0.30
CA GLU A 163 -14.17 -7.73 -0.60
C GLU A 163 -14.82 -7.16 -1.86
N LYS A 164 -15.82 -7.83 -2.44
CA LYS A 164 -16.55 -7.31 -3.62
C LYS A 164 -17.39 -6.08 -3.30
N GLU A 165 -18.03 -6.05 -2.13
CA GLU A 165 -18.76 -4.89 -1.63
C GLU A 165 -17.82 -3.74 -1.30
N HIS A 166 -16.70 -4.02 -0.60
CA HIS A 166 -15.65 -3.03 -0.40
C HIS A 166 -15.09 -2.52 -1.72
N GLU A 167 -14.76 -3.37 -2.69
CA GLU A 167 -14.26 -2.95 -3.99
C GLU A 167 -15.25 -2.03 -4.71
N ALA A 168 -16.56 -2.29 -4.60
CA ALA A 168 -17.59 -1.43 -5.18
C ALA A 168 -17.68 -0.05 -4.51
N ILE A 169 -17.59 0.00 -3.17
CA ILE A 169 -17.63 1.25 -2.39
C ILE A 169 -16.32 2.05 -2.54
N THR A 170 -15.20 1.36 -2.74
CA THR A 170 -13.85 1.94 -2.82
C THR A 170 -13.40 2.29 -4.23
N LYS A 171 -14.25 2.09 -5.25
CA LYS A 171 -13.92 2.43 -6.66
C LYS A 171 -13.54 3.90 -6.83
N VAL A 172 -14.13 4.79 -6.05
CA VAL A 172 -13.94 6.23 -6.21
C VAL A 172 -13.12 6.79 -5.07
N LYS A 173 -11.97 7.35 -5.43
CA LYS A 173 -11.10 8.07 -4.51
C LYS A 173 -11.64 9.47 -4.29
N TYR A 174 -12.16 9.76 -3.11
CA TYR A 174 -12.60 11.11 -2.75
C TYR A 174 -11.44 12.02 -2.28
N ILE A 175 -10.48 11.46 -1.53
CA ILE A 175 -9.30 12.20 -1.07
C ILE A 175 -8.26 12.21 -2.18
N ASP A 176 -8.07 13.37 -2.80
CA ASP A 176 -7.15 13.51 -3.92
C ASP A 176 -5.71 13.60 -3.44
N LYS A 177 -5.49 14.37 -2.36
CA LYS A 177 -4.16 14.72 -1.85
C LYS A 177 -4.08 14.73 -0.34
N ILE A 178 -2.87 14.53 0.18
CA ILE A 178 -2.53 14.80 1.58
C ILE A 178 -1.39 15.81 1.69
N GLN A 179 -1.45 16.70 2.68
CA GLN A 179 -0.30 17.46 3.16
C GLN A 179 0.31 16.74 4.36
N ILE A 180 1.59 16.40 4.31
CA ILE A 180 2.35 15.87 5.44
C ILE A 180 3.72 16.55 5.50
N GLY A 181 3.94 17.31 6.58
CA GLY A 181 5.11 18.17 6.72
C GLY A 181 5.27 19.08 5.50
N ARG A 182 6.43 19.03 4.85
CA ARG A 182 6.73 19.79 3.62
C ARG A 182 6.21 19.18 2.32
N TYR A 183 5.57 18.02 2.37
CA TYR A 183 5.15 17.28 1.17
C TYR A 183 3.65 17.38 0.94
N GLU A 184 3.27 17.67 -0.30
CA GLU A 184 1.94 17.39 -0.84
C GLU A 184 2.05 16.10 -1.66
N ILE A 185 1.19 15.12 -1.37
CA ILE A 185 1.27 13.78 -1.95
C ILE A 185 -0.11 13.39 -2.51
N ASP A 186 -0.15 12.98 -3.77
CA ASP A 186 -1.36 12.45 -4.40
C ASP A 186 -1.67 11.05 -3.84
N ALA A 187 -2.90 10.83 -3.41
CA ALA A 187 -3.37 9.53 -2.99
C ALA A 187 -3.61 8.61 -4.20
N TRP A 188 -3.35 7.32 -4.04
CA TRP A 188 -3.47 6.32 -5.10
C TRP A 188 -4.76 5.53 -5.00
N TYR A 189 -5.23 5.30 -3.79
CA TYR A 189 -6.40 4.47 -3.51
C TYR A 189 -7.33 5.15 -2.52
N PHE A 190 -8.58 4.69 -2.49
CA PHE A 190 -9.51 5.05 -1.44
C PHE A 190 -8.99 4.61 -0.06
N SER A 191 -9.23 5.45 0.95
CA SER A 191 -9.04 5.14 2.36
C SER A 191 -10.28 5.54 3.18
N PRO A 192 -10.75 4.68 4.10
CA PRO A 192 -11.98 4.89 4.86
C PRO A 192 -11.78 5.84 6.05
N TYR A 193 -11.36 7.07 5.77
CA TYR A 193 -11.43 8.14 6.76
C TYR A 193 -12.89 8.37 7.18
N PRO A 194 -13.16 8.80 8.43
CA PRO A 194 -14.53 9.07 8.87
C PRO A 194 -15.25 10.00 7.89
N GLU A 195 -16.57 9.82 7.71
CA GLU A 195 -17.34 10.43 6.61
C GLU A 195 -17.09 11.94 6.44
N GLU A 196 -16.97 12.64 7.55
CA GLU A 196 -16.75 14.08 7.62
C GLU A 196 -15.39 14.54 7.03
N TYR A 197 -14.42 13.62 6.89
CA TYR A 197 -13.10 13.78 6.25
C TYR A 197 -13.03 13.07 4.90
N GLY A 198 -13.80 11.99 4.73
CA GLY A 198 -13.73 11.11 3.57
C GLY A 198 -14.03 11.80 2.24
N LYS A 199 -14.84 12.87 2.23
CA LYS A 199 -15.22 13.63 1.03
C LYS A 199 -14.32 14.86 0.74
N GLN A 200 -13.24 15.06 1.51
CA GLN A 200 -12.35 16.21 1.33
C GLN A 200 -11.35 15.95 0.20
N SER A 201 -11.15 16.92 -0.70
CA SER A 201 -10.12 16.81 -1.75
C SER A 201 -8.70 16.79 -1.19
N LYS A 202 -8.46 17.49 -0.07
CA LYS A 202 -7.16 17.54 0.60
C LYS A 202 -7.29 17.31 2.10
N LEU A 203 -6.48 16.40 2.65
CA LEU A 203 -6.30 16.23 4.10
C LEU A 203 -4.96 16.79 4.58
N TRP A 204 -4.95 17.32 5.80
CA TRP A 204 -3.75 17.81 6.46
C TRP A 204 -3.35 16.87 7.58
N ILE A 205 -2.18 16.25 7.49
CA ILE A 205 -1.72 15.20 8.39
C ILE A 205 -0.47 15.70 9.14
N CYS A 206 -0.51 15.63 10.47
CA CYS A 206 0.66 15.89 11.30
C CYS A 206 1.74 14.83 11.06
N GLU A 207 2.96 15.24 10.71
CA GLU A 207 4.05 14.32 10.41
C GLU A 207 4.56 13.51 11.61
N TYR A 208 4.25 13.95 12.83
CA TYR A 208 4.70 13.30 14.06
C TYR A 208 3.63 12.41 14.70
N CYS A 209 2.41 12.92 14.91
CA CYS A 209 1.33 12.16 15.57
C CYS A 209 0.30 11.54 14.60
N LEU A 210 0.44 11.83 13.29
CA LEU A 210 -0.43 11.35 12.22
C LEU A 210 -1.90 11.77 12.33
N LYS A 211 -2.24 12.68 13.26
CA LYS A 211 -3.57 13.28 13.32
C LYS A 211 -3.89 13.96 11.99
N TYR A 212 -5.05 13.63 11.44
CA TYR A 212 -5.60 14.22 10.21
C TYR A 212 -6.58 15.35 10.53
N MET A 213 -6.62 16.35 9.66
CA MET A 213 -7.42 17.57 9.79
C MET A 213 -7.95 17.99 8.41
N LYS A 214 -9.11 18.66 8.38
CA LYS A 214 -9.76 19.14 7.14
C LYS A 214 -9.18 20.46 6.64
N LEU A 215 -8.87 21.36 7.58
CA LEU A 215 -8.53 22.75 7.28
C LEU A 215 -7.06 23.03 7.57
N GLU A 216 -6.45 23.87 6.74
CA GLU A 216 -5.09 24.35 6.97
C GLU A 216 -4.97 25.11 8.30
N LYS A 217 -6.00 25.90 8.66
CA LYS A 217 -6.02 26.66 9.92
C LYS A 217 -5.91 25.75 11.13
N SER A 218 -6.65 24.63 11.17
CA SER A 218 -6.57 23.67 12.28
C SER A 218 -5.26 22.90 12.27
N TYR A 219 -4.69 22.62 11.09
CA TYR A 219 -3.34 22.05 10.94
C TYR A 219 -2.26 22.96 11.53
N ARG A 220 -2.23 24.24 11.14
CA ARG A 220 -1.26 25.21 11.65
C ARG A 220 -1.40 25.40 13.15
N TYR A 221 -2.63 25.50 13.66
CA TYR A 221 -2.87 25.55 15.10
C TYR A 221 -2.32 24.29 15.80
N HIS A 222 -2.63 23.10 15.27
CA HIS A 222 -2.11 21.84 15.81
C HIS A 222 -0.58 21.79 15.83
N GLN A 223 0.11 22.30 14.80
CA GLN A 223 1.58 22.36 14.79
C GLN A 223 2.17 23.17 15.96
N THR A 224 1.45 24.19 16.44
CA THR A 224 1.88 24.98 17.62
C THR A 224 1.65 24.24 18.95
N GLN A 225 0.67 23.34 19.00
CA GLN A 225 0.27 22.64 20.22
C GLN A 225 0.87 21.23 20.33
N CYS A 226 1.20 20.61 19.20
CA CYS A 226 1.66 19.23 19.16
C CYS A 226 3.05 19.12 19.81
N ILE A 227 3.15 18.29 20.85
CA ILE A 227 4.39 18.03 21.59
C ILE A 227 5.23 16.90 20.97
N PHE A 228 4.64 16.07 20.10
CA PHE A 228 5.34 14.93 19.51
C PHE A 228 6.37 15.38 18.47
N ARG A 229 7.58 14.83 18.55
CA ARG A 229 8.66 15.03 17.56
C ARG A 229 9.28 13.72 17.08
N HIS A 230 8.66 12.60 17.42
CA HIS A 230 9.02 11.26 16.96
C HIS A 230 7.80 10.34 17.08
N PRO A 231 7.79 9.18 16.41
CA PRO A 231 6.77 8.15 16.64
C PRO A 231 6.70 7.77 18.13
N PRO A 232 5.54 7.35 18.66
CA PRO A 232 5.46 6.75 19.99
C PRO A 232 6.25 5.44 20.05
N GLY A 233 6.26 4.78 21.21
CA GLY A 233 6.93 3.49 21.39
C GLY A 233 8.44 3.61 21.61
N LYS A 234 9.16 2.53 21.32
CA LYS A 234 10.58 2.39 21.66
C LYS A 234 11.46 2.58 20.43
N GLU A 235 12.45 3.45 20.51
CA GLU A 235 13.51 3.48 19.50
C GLU A 235 14.41 2.25 19.66
N ILE A 236 14.34 1.34 18.68
CA ILE A 236 15.06 0.06 18.71
C ILE A 236 16.25 0.04 17.77
N TYR A 237 16.40 1.05 16.91
CA TYR A 237 17.54 1.18 16.02
C TYR A 237 17.86 2.64 15.78
N ARG A 238 19.14 3.00 15.86
CA ARG A 238 19.66 4.32 15.50
C ARG A 238 21.00 4.20 14.79
N LYS A 239 21.11 4.71 13.57
CA LYS A 239 22.39 4.87 12.86
C LYS A 239 22.40 6.17 12.06
N GLY A 240 23.27 7.11 12.46
CA GLY A 240 23.35 8.42 11.82
C GLY A 240 22.01 9.17 11.91
N THR A 241 21.42 9.46 10.75
CA THR A 241 20.12 10.13 10.61
C THR A 241 18.95 9.17 10.43
N ILE A 242 19.14 7.87 10.59
CA ILE A 242 18.07 6.87 10.44
C ILE A 242 17.73 6.24 11.78
N SER A 243 16.43 6.23 12.10
CA SER A 243 15.87 5.60 13.30
C SER A 243 14.70 4.68 12.98
N VAL A 244 14.56 3.58 13.73
CA VAL A 244 13.38 2.72 13.71
C VAL A 244 12.75 2.64 15.09
N PHE A 245 11.45 2.91 15.14
CA PHE A 245 10.63 2.82 16.35
C PHE A 245 9.75 1.58 16.30
N GLU A 246 9.74 0.81 17.37
CA GLU A 246 8.80 -0.29 17.61
C GLU A 246 7.59 0.25 18.37
N VAL A 247 6.41 0.08 17.79
CA VAL A 247 5.14 0.61 18.31
C VAL A 247 4.13 -0.52 18.43
N ASP A 248 3.65 -0.77 19.65
CA ASP A 248 2.57 -1.70 19.89
C ASP A 248 1.22 -1.05 19.53
N GLY A 249 0.45 -1.69 18.64
CA GLY A 249 -0.87 -1.22 18.23
C GLY A 249 -1.92 -1.21 19.35
N LYS A 250 -1.75 -2.01 20.40
CA LYS A 250 -2.59 -2.00 21.61
C LYS A 250 -2.28 -0.78 22.49
N GLU A 251 -1.01 -0.44 22.66
CA GLU A 251 -0.59 0.69 23.50
C GLU A 251 -0.80 2.04 22.81
N SER A 252 -0.55 2.12 21.50
CA SER A 252 -0.62 3.35 20.71
C SER A 252 -1.75 3.31 19.67
N LYS A 253 -2.95 2.87 20.07
CA LYS A 253 -4.09 2.59 19.18
C LYS A 253 -4.39 3.71 18.19
N ILE A 254 -4.54 4.95 18.66
CA ILE A 254 -4.87 6.10 17.81
C ILE A 254 -3.78 6.38 16.77
N TYR A 255 -2.51 6.33 17.17
CA TYR A 255 -1.40 6.55 16.26
C TYR A 255 -1.36 5.48 15.16
N CYS A 256 -1.53 4.21 15.53
CA CYS A 256 -1.52 3.10 14.59
C CYS A 256 -2.74 3.10 13.66
N GLN A 257 -3.92 3.49 14.14
CA GLN A 257 -5.11 3.68 13.29
C GLN A 257 -4.89 4.80 12.27
N ASN A 258 -4.35 5.95 12.71
CA ASN A 258 -4.01 7.05 11.83
C ASN A 258 -2.99 6.63 10.75
N LEU A 259 -1.97 5.87 11.14
CA LEU A 259 -0.98 5.30 10.23
C LEU A 259 -1.63 4.37 9.21
N CYS A 260 -2.53 3.49 9.65
CA CYS A 260 -3.24 2.56 8.77
C CYS A 260 -4.13 3.27 7.76
N LEU A 261 -4.89 4.29 8.18
CA LEU A 261 -5.72 5.12 7.30
C LEU A 261 -4.86 5.84 6.26
N MET A 262 -3.73 6.43 6.67
CA MET A 262 -2.81 7.07 5.74
C MET A 262 -2.18 6.05 4.79
N ALA A 263 -1.77 4.88 5.29
CA ALA A 263 -1.16 3.84 4.48
C ALA A 263 -2.12 3.28 3.43
N LYS A 264 -3.42 3.18 3.75
CA LYS A 264 -4.45 2.70 2.81
C LYS A 264 -4.60 3.60 1.58
N LEU A 265 -4.24 4.88 1.67
CA LEU A 265 -4.17 5.77 0.50
C LEU A 265 -3.13 5.32 -0.54
N PHE A 266 -2.17 4.47 -0.15
CA PHE A 266 -1.06 4.01 -1.00
C PHE A 266 -0.99 2.47 -1.12
N LEU A 267 -1.90 1.75 -0.47
CA LEU A 267 -1.99 0.29 -0.49
C LEU A 267 -3.40 -0.13 -0.92
N ASP A 268 -3.47 -0.92 -1.99
CA ASP A 268 -4.73 -1.36 -2.58
C ASP A 268 -5.45 -2.35 -1.63
N HIS A 269 -4.76 -3.45 -1.30
CA HIS A 269 -5.33 -4.60 -0.57
C HIS A 269 -5.19 -4.53 0.96
N LYS A 270 -5.11 -3.33 1.55
CA LYS A 270 -5.08 -3.21 3.02
C LYS A 270 -6.50 -3.28 3.58
N THR A 271 -6.80 -4.35 4.31
CA THR A 271 -8.15 -4.63 4.83
C THR A 271 -8.33 -4.22 6.30
N LEU A 272 -7.27 -4.29 7.11
CA LEU A 272 -7.33 -3.96 8.54
C LEU A 272 -6.76 -2.57 8.82
N TYR A 273 -7.61 -1.66 9.31
CA TYR A 273 -7.24 -0.28 9.65
C TYR A 273 -7.70 0.21 11.03
N PHE A 274 -8.75 -0.39 11.62
CA PHE A 274 -9.19 -0.07 12.98
C PHE A 274 -8.70 -1.06 14.04
N ASP A 275 -8.63 -2.34 13.69
CA ASP A 275 -8.17 -3.43 14.57
C ASP A 275 -6.65 -3.56 14.52
N VAL A 276 -5.98 -2.62 15.18
CA VAL A 276 -4.51 -2.52 15.20
C VAL A 276 -3.84 -3.28 16.35
N GLU A 277 -4.60 -3.71 17.35
CA GLU A 277 -4.09 -4.35 18.57
C GLU A 277 -3.29 -5.66 18.35
N PRO A 278 -3.62 -6.50 17.34
CA PRO A 278 -2.84 -7.70 17.03
C PRO A 278 -1.47 -7.42 16.39
N PHE A 279 -1.15 -6.16 16.09
CA PHE A 279 0.02 -5.80 15.28
C PHE A 279 1.08 -5.04 16.08
N MET A 280 2.34 -5.33 15.74
CA MET A 280 3.50 -4.47 15.99
C MET A 280 3.79 -3.65 14.74
N PHE A 281 4.15 -2.39 14.92
CA PHE A 281 4.51 -1.48 13.84
C PHE A 281 5.96 -1.04 13.99
N TYR A 282 6.73 -1.12 12.91
CA TYR A 282 8.13 -0.73 12.85
C TYR A 282 8.27 0.49 11.96
N ILE A 283 8.39 1.66 12.59
CA ILE A 283 8.30 2.97 11.95
C ILE A 283 9.70 3.47 11.62
N LEU A 284 10.01 3.60 10.33
CA LEU A 284 11.25 4.16 9.84
C LEU A 284 11.16 5.68 9.73
N THR A 285 12.17 6.35 10.27
CA THR A 285 12.26 7.80 10.26
C THR A 285 13.62 8.32 9.80
N GLU A 286 13.61 9.47 9.13
CA GLU A 286 14.78 10.33 8.97
C GLU A 286 14.80 11.33 10.12
N VAL A 287 15.95 11.52 10.76
CA VAL A 287 16.10 12.39 11.93
C VAL A 287 16.96 13.60 11.60
N ASP A 288 16.43 14.77 11.95
CA ASP A 288 17.13 16.04 11.88
C ASP A 288 17.06 16.79 13.23
N ARG A 289 17.35 18.09 13.23
CA ARG A 289 17.33 18.94 14.43
C ARG A 289 15.92 19.23 14.98
N PHE A 290 14.89 19.02 14.17
CA PHE A 290 13.49 19.30 14.49
C PHE A 290 12.77 18.04 15.01
N GLY A 291 13.14 16.86 14.52
CA GLY A 291 12.58 15.60 15.02
C GLY A 291 12.85 14.40 14.13
N CYS A 292 12.04 13.36 14.30
CA CYS A 292 12.05 12.13 13.52
C CYS A 292 10.86 12.13 12.56
N HIS A 293 11.16 12.27 11.27
CA HIS A 293 10.19 12.42 10.19
C HIS A 293 9.87 11.05 9.59
N LEU A 294 8.58 10.72 9.50
CA LEU A 294 8.12 9.45 8.94
C LEU A 294 8.55 9.28 7.48
N VAL A 295 9.20 8.16 7.18
CA VAL A 295 9.63 7.77 5.83
C VAL A 295 8.85 6.57 5.32
N GLY A 296 8.59 5.61 6.20
CA GLY A 296 7.90 4.38 5.88
C GLY A 296 7.72 3.51 7.12
N TYR A 297 7.08 2.37 6.95
CA TYR A 297 6.92 1.40 8.03
C TYR A 297 6.68 0.00 7.46
N PHE A 298 6.78 -1.00 8.34
CA PHE A 298 6.08 -2.26 8.15
C PHE A 298 5.32 -2.64 9.41
N SER A 299 4.24 -3.40 9.25
CA SER A 299 3.52 -4.04 10.36
C SER A 299 3.81 -5.54 10.39
N LYS A 300 3.75 -6.13 11.58
CA LYS A 300 3.94 -7.56 11.83
C LYS A 300 2.88 -8.02 12.82
N GLU A 301 2.21 -9.13 12.54
CA GLU A 301 1.31 -9.75 13.51
C GLU A 301 2.12 -10.24 14.72
N LYS A 302 1.61 -10.01 15.93
CA LYS A 302 2.23 -10.55 17.15
C LYS A 302 2.25 -12.08 17.13
N GLU A 303 1.19 -12.67 16.59
CA GLU A 303 1.04 -14.10 16.37
C GLU A 303 0.59 -14.32 14.93
N SER A 304 1.50 -14.78 14.07
CA SER A 304 1.18 -15.12 12.67
C SER A 304 1.14 -16.64 12.50
N PRO A 305 -0.04 -17.25 12.22
CA PRO A 305 -0.17 -18.69 11.99
C PRO A 305 0.68 -19.19 10.83
N ASP A 306 0.79 -18.38 9.77
CA ASP A 306 1.55 -18.69 8.55
C ASP A 306 3.04 -18.35 8.66
N GLY A 307 3.47 -17.78 9.80
CA GLY A 307 4.85 -17.36 10.00
C GLY A 307 5.23 -16.14 9.15
N ASN A 308 4.28 -15.25 8.86
CA ASN A 308 4.58 -14.03 8.14
C ASN A 308 5.38 -13.07 9.03
N ASN A 309 6.52 -12.60 8.53
CA ASN A 309 7.34 -11.61 9.27
C ASN A 309 6.99 -10.16 8.90
N VAL A 310 6.17 -9.97 7.86
CA VAL A 310 5.64 -8.69 7.41
C VAL A 310 4.20 -8.89 6.95
N ALA A 311 3.28 -8.09 7.48
CA ALA A 311 1.88 -8.01 7.02
C ALA A 311 1.72 -6.92 5.96
N CYS A 312 1.98 -5.66 6.33
CA CYS A 312 2.01 -4.54 5.39
C CYS A 312 3.39 -3.88 5.41
N ILE A 313 3.83 -3.36 4.26
CA ILE A 313 5.05 -2.56 4.14
C ILE A 313 4.81 -1.38 3.20
N LEU A 314 5.25 -0.19 3.61
CA LEU A 314 5.09 1.03 2.84
C LEU A 314 6.31 1.92 2.99
N THR A 315 6.77 2.47 1.88
CA THR A 315 7.62 3.67 1.84
C THR A 315 6.79 4.79 1.24
N LEU A 316 6.69 5.93 1.94
CA LEU A 316 5.91 7.07 1.47
C LEU A 316 6.43 7.54 0.10
N PRO A 317 5.55 7.97 -0.83
CA PRO A 317 5.93 8.25 -2.22
C PRO A 317 7.17 9.17 -2.39
N PRO A 318 7.35 10.27 -1.64
CA PRO A 318 8.53 11.14 -1.77
C PRO A 318 9.88 10.47 -1.42
N PHE A 319 9.84 9.32 -0.75
CA PHE A 319 11.01 8.58 -0.29
C PHE A 319 11.24 7.28 -1.05
N GLN A 320 10.38 6.94 -2.02
CA GLN A 320 10.56 5.76 -2.84
C GLN A 320 11.83 5.85 -3.70
N ARG A 321 12.36 4.69 -4.10
CA ARG A 321 13.60 4.55 -4.90
C ARG A 321 14.89 5.11 -4.26
N LYS A 322 14.86 5.50 -2.98
CA LYS A 322 16.05 5.95 -2.21
C LYS A 322 16.71 4.86 -1.36
N GLY A 323 16.21 3.62 -1.41
CA GLY A 323 16.75 2.48 -0.67
C GLY A 323 15.98 2.10 0.60
N TYR A 324 15.07 2.95 1.09
CA TYR A 324 14.28 2.72 2.30
C TYR A 324 13.43 1.44 2.27
N GLY A 325 12.83 1.11 1.13
CA GLY A 325 12.06 -0.14 0.99
C GLY A 325 12.93 -1.38 1.22
N LYS A 326 14.15 -1.41 0.66
CA LYS A 326 15.11 -2.51 0.93
C LYS A 326 15.59 -2.51 2.37
N PHE A 327 15.76 -1.34 2.98
CA PHE A 327 16.12 -1.23 4.40
C PHE A 327 15.02 -1.84 5.30
N LEU A 328 13.74 -1.50 5.07
CA LEU A 328 12.61 -2.07 5.82
C LEU A 328 12.52 -3.60 5.67
N ILE A 329 12.72 -4.12 4.45
CA ILE A 329 12.77 -5.57 4.20
C ILE A 329 13.94 -6.21 4.94
N ALA A 330 15.14 -5.63 4.86
CA ALA A 330 16.30 -6.13 5.57
C ALA A 330 16.06 -6.16 7.09
N PHE A 331 15.47 -5.08 7.61
CA PHE A 331 15.18 -4.93 9.03
C PHE A 331 14.20 -6.00 9.52
N SER A 332 13.14 -6.32 8.76
CA SER A 332 12.20 -7.39 9.14
C SER A 332 12.87 -8.77 9.23
N TYR A 333 13.84 -9.05 8.35
CA TYR A 333 14.64 -10.27 8.42
C TYR A 333 15.64 -10.28 9.59
N GLU A 334 16.24 -9.14 9.95
CA GLU A 334 17.09 -9.07 11.15
C GLU A 334 16.29 -9.39 12.43
N LEU A 335 15.03 -8.95 12.51
CA LEU A 335 14.15 -9.35 13.61
C LEU A 335 13.87 -10.86 13.60
N SER A 336 13.57 -11.45 12.44
CA SER A 336 13.36 -12.90 12.31
C SER A 336 14.60 -13.71 12.73
N LYS A 337 15.80 -13.22 12.42
CA LYS A 337 17.06 -13.85 12.86
C LYS A 337 17.21 -13.83 14.38
N LEU A 338 16.92 -12.70 15.03
CA LEU A 338 16.93 -12.59 16.49
C LEU A 338 15.89 -13.50 17.16
N GLU A 339 14.75 -13.74 16.51
CA GLU A 339 13.73 -14.69 16.96
C GLU A 339 14.10 -16.16 16.72
N GLY A 340 15.14 -16.44 15.93
CA GLY A 340 15.49 -17.80 15.51
C GLY A 340 14.42 -18.44 14.61
N THR A 341 13.66 -17.63 13.85
CA THR A 341 12.59 -18.10 12.97
C THR A 341 12.87 -17.75 11.51
N VAL A 342 12.19 -18.44 10.60
CA VAL A 342 12.14 -18.08 9.18
C VAL A 342 10.81 -17.39 8.89
N GLY A 343 10.79 -16.49 7.92
CA GLY A 343 9.59 -15.74 7.55
C GLY A 343 9.52 -15.33 6.09
N SER A 344 8.29 -15.07 5.66
CA SER A 344 7.93 -14.50 4.36
C SER A 344 7.03 -13.29 4.59
N PRO A 345 6.97 -12.32 3.65
CA PRO A 345 5.86 -11.38 3.65
C PRO A 345 4.52 -12.10 3.40
N GLU A 346 3.46 -11.52 3.94
CA GLU A 346 2.07 -11.85 3.64
C GLU A 346 1.78 -11.66 2.14
N LYS A 347 0.89 -12.50 1.61
CA LYS A 347 0.49 -12.53 0.19
C LYS A 347 -0.99 -12.19 0.07
N PRO A 348 -1.42 -11.49 -1.00
CA PRO A 348 -0.63 -11.09 -2.18
C PRO A 348 0.20 -9.82 -1.96
N LEU A 349 1.43 -9.82 -2.50
CA LEU A 349 2.28 -8.63 -2.56
C LEU A 349 1.87 -7.70 -3.72
N SER A 350 1.99 -6.39 -3.52
CA SER A 350 1.93 -5.40 -4.61
C SER A 350 3.09 -5.60 -5.60
N ASP A 351 2.94 -5.14 -6.85
CA ASP A 351 3.99 -5.28 -7.87
C ASP A 351 5.32 -4.65 -7.43
N LEU A 352 5.25 -3.47 -6.81
CA LEU A 352 6.43 -2.80 -6.24
C LEU A 352 7.03 -3.61 -5.07
N GLY A 353 6.18 -4.24 -4.26
CA GLY A 353 6.59 -5.17 -3.21
C GLY A 353 7.33 -6.38 -3.78
N LYS A 354 6.74 -7.09 -4.76
CA LYS A 354 7.34 -8.25 -5.43
C LYS A 354 8.73 -7.93 -6.00
N LEU A 355 8.86 -6.81 -6.71
CA LEU A 355 10.15 -6.35 -7.25
C LEU A 355 11.19 -6.06 -6.16
N SER A 356 10.76 -5.43 -5.06
CA SER A 356 11.64 -5.08 -3.94
C SER A 356 12.15 -6.32 -3.20
N TYR A 357 11.26 -7.26 -2.87
CA TYR A 357 11.63 -8.54 -2.22
C TYR A 357 12.53 -9.38 -3.10
N ARG A 358 12.21 -9.53 -4.40
CA ARG A 358 13.08 -10.27 -5.34
C ARG A 358 14.47 -9.67 -5.42
N SER A 359 14.57 -8.34 -5.51
CA SER A 359 15.86 -7.65 -5.55
C SER A 359 16.65 -7.80 -4.24
N TYR A 360 15.97 -7.80 -3.09
CA TYR A 360 16.60 -8.04 -1.79
C TYR A 360 17.11 -9.48 -1.66
N TRP A 361 16.24 -10.48 -1.90
CA TRP A 361 16.62 -11.89 -1.80
C TRP A 361 17.76 -12.25 -2.74
N SER A 362 17.70 -11.81 -4.01
CA SER A 362 18.80 -12.06 -4.96
C SER A 362 20.12 -11.50 -4.44
N TRP A 363 20.16 -10.28 -3.91
CA TRP A 363 21.39 -9.70 -3.37
C TRP A 363 21.94 -10.51 -2.20
N VAL A 364 21.09 -10.80 -1.19
CA VAL A 364 21.51 -11.52 0.02
C VAL A 364 22.07 -12.90 -0.31
N LEU A 365 21.41 -13.62 -1.21
CA LEU A 365 21.87 -14.95 -1.62
C LEU A 365 23.18 -14.88 -2.42
N LEU A 366 23.32 -13.93 -3.34
CA LEU A 366 24.56 -13.75 -4.10
C LEU A 366 25.74 -13.37 -3.21
N GLU A 367 25.51 -12.51 -2.20
CA GLU A 367 26.54 -12.10 -1.24
C GLU A 367 27.06 -13.30 -0.43
N ILE A 368 26.17 -14.14 0.09
CA ILE A 368 26.56 -15.36 0.81
C ILE A 368 27.29 -16.35 -0.11
N LEU A 369 26.75 -16.57 -1.33
CA LEU A 369 27.35 -17.49 -2.30
C LEU A 369 28.74 -17.05 -2.79
N ARG A 370 29.03 -15.74 -2.78
CA ARG A 370 30.34 -15.18 -3.11
C ARG A 370 31.38 -15.54 -2.04
N ASP A 371 31.01 -15.36 -0.77
CA ASP A 371 31.95 -15.44 0.35
C ASP A 371 32.13 -16.87 0.88
N PHE A 372 31.16 -17.76 0.61
CA PHE A 372 31.22 -19.13 1.10
C PHE A 372 32.18 -20.02 0.29
N ARG A 373 33.01 -20.79 1.01
CA ARG A 373 33.90 -21.82 0.45
C ARG A 373 33.37 -23.19 0.87
N GLY A 374 32.70 -23.90 -0.04
CA GLY A 374 32.20 -25.25 0.20
C GLY A 374 30.80 -25.48 -0.37
N THR A 375 30.14 -26.54 0.11
CA THR A 375 28.77 -26.87 -0.28
C THR A 375 27.76 -26.21 0.67
N LEU A 376 26.88 -25.36 0.12
CA LEU A 376 25.72 -24.81 0.83
C LEU A 376 24.45 -25.54 0.41
N SER A 377 23.62 -25.89 1.39
CA SER A 377 22.25 -26.35 1.14
C SER A 377 21.25 -25.20 1.20
N VAL A 378 20.06 -25.41 0.63
CA VAL A 378 18.93 -24.48 0.77
C VAL A 378 18.55 -24.28 2.24
N ARG A 379 18.71 -25.32 3.07
CA ARG A 379 18.45 -25.26 4.51
C ARG A 379 19.45 -24.33 5.21
N ASP A 380 20.73 -24.40 4.87
CA ASP A 380 21.76 -23.55 5.47
C ASP A 380 21.48 -22.07 5.15
N LEU A 381 21.17 -21.77 3.89
CA LEU A 381 20.77 -20.41 3.47
C LEU A 381 19.55 -19.91 4.25
N SER A 382 18.54 -20.77 4.45
CA SER A 382 17.34 -20.43 5.20
C SER A 382 17.66 -20.10 6.66
N GLN A 383 18.53 -20.87 7.30
CA GLN A 383 18.97 -20.63 8.68
C GLN A 383 19.82 -19.37 8.83
N MET A 384 20.70 -19.07 7.86
CA MET A 384 21.54 -17.88 7.88
C MET A 384 20.78 -16.57 7.62
N THR A 385 19.71 -16.64 6.82
CA THR A 385 19.03 -15.44 6.30
C THR A 385 17.65 -15.21 6.90
N SER A 386 17.08 -16.22 7.56
CA SER A 386 15.66 -16.27 7.94
C SER A 386 14.67 -16.21 6.77
N ILE A 387 15.14 -16.35 5.52
CA ILE A 387 14.27 -16.46 4.34
C ILE A 387 13.73 -17.88 4.25
N THR A 388 12.45 -18.04 3.90
CA THR A 388 11.86 -19.38 3.72
C THR A 388 12.58 -20.16 2.61
N GLN A 389 12.63 -21.49 2.73
CA GLN A 389 13.23 -22.33 1.69
C GLN A 389 12.53 -22.16 0.34
N HIS A 390 11.21 -21.95 0.34
CA HIS A 390 10.43 -21.69 -0.86
C HIS A 390 10.92 -20.44 -1.60
N ASP A 391 11.10 -19.33 -0.88
CA ASP A 391 11.53 -18.06 -1.49
C ASP A 391 12.98 -18.12 -1.95
N ILE A 392 13.84 -18.86 -1.23
CA ILE A 392 15.21 -19.16 -1.67
C ILE A 392 15.19 -19.95 -2.99
N ILE A 393 14.42 -21.04 -3.06
CA ILE A 393 14.33 -21.87 -4.26
C ILE A 393 13.83 -21.04 -5.43
N SER A 394 12.73 -20.30 -5.27
CA SER A 394 12.16 -19.44 -6.31
C SER A 394 13.16 -18.39 -6.79
N THR A 395 13.88 -17.76 -5.86
CA THR A 395 14.90 -16.75 -6.19
C THR A 395 16.07 -17.37 -6.96
N LEU A 396 16.61 -18.50 -6.50
CA LEU A 396 17.71 -19.19 -7.19
C LEU A 396 17.27 -19.75 -8.56
N GLN A 397 16.02 -20.20 -8.70
CA GLN A 397 15.44 -20.61 -9.98
C GLN A 397 15.44 -19.44 -10.97
N SER A 398 15.03 -18.25 -10.53
CA SER A 398 15.02 -17.05 -11.39
C SER A 398 16.42 -16.62 -11.88
N MET A 399 17.48 -17.03 -11.17
CA MET A 399 18.88 -16.78 -11.53
C MET A 399 19.56 -17.99 -12.19
N ASN A 400 18.82 -19.07 -12.47
CA ASN A 400 19.34 -20.34 -12.99
C ASN A 400 20.46 -20.97 -12.12
N MET A 401 20.39 -20.80 -10.79
CA MET A 401 21.43 -21.26 -9.83
C MET A 401 21.03 -22.53 -9.04
N VAL A 402 19.91 -23.16 -9.38
CA VAL A 402 19.42 -24.38 -8.70
C VAL A 402 18.93 -25.39 -9.73
N LYS A 403 19.19 -26.68 -9.47
CA LYS A 403 18.72 -27.80 -10.28
C LYS A 403 17.90 -28.76 -9.43
N TYR A 404 16.96 -29.45 -10.05
CA TYR A 404 16.20 -30.51 -9.39
C TYR A 404 16.87 -31.86 -9.67
N TRP A 405 17.26 -32.57 -8.63
CA TRP A 405 17.96 -33.85 -8.73
C TRP A 405 17.44 -34.82 -7.66
N LYS A 406 17.01 -36.01 -8.08
CA LYS A 406 16.52 -37.09 -7.18
C LYS A 406 15.52 -36.62 -6.11
N GLY A 407 14.58 -35.75 -6.47
CA GLY A 407 13.57 -35.27 -5.54
C GLY A 407 13.99 -34.05 -4.69
N GLN A 408 15.19 -33.51 -4.90
CA GLN A 408 15.74 -32.41 -4.10
C GLN A 408 16.23 -31.25 -4.98
N HIS A 409 16.11 -30.04 -4.45
CA HIS A 409 16.71 -28.84 -5.04
C HIS A 409 18.17 -28.72 -4.61
N VAL A 410 19.09 -28.82 -5.57
CA VAL A 410 20.53 -28.74 -5.35
C VAL A 410 21.05 -27.43 -5.93
N ILE A 411 21.75 -26.65 -5.11
CA ILE A 411 22.39 -25.40 -5.53
C ILE A 411 23.55 -25.75 -6.45
N CYS A 412 23.54 -25.20 -7.67
CA CYS A 412 24.52 -25.49 -8.71
C CYS A 412 25.06 -24.17 -9.24
N VAL A 413 26.10 -23.65 -8.57
CA VAL A 413 26.64 -22.33 -8.87
C VAL A 413 28.16 -22.39 -8.99
N THR A 414 28.73 -21.63 -9.93
CA THR A 414 30.17 -21.43 -10.04
C THR A 414 30.53 -20.03 -9.54
N PRO A 415 31.73 -19.79 -8.97
CA PRO A 415 32.13 -18.46 -8.53
C PRO A 415 32.04 -17.41 -9.64
N LYS A 416 32.36 -17.79 -10.89
CA LYS A 416 32.25 -16.91 -12.05
C LYS A 416 30.80 -16.44 -12.28
N LEU A 417 29.82 -17.35 -12.18
CA LEU A 417 28.41 -17.00 -12.37
C LEU A 417 27.89 -16.04 -11.29
N VAL A 418 28.35 -16.19 -10.04
CA VAL A 418 28.01 -15.27 -8.95
C VAL A 418 28.56 -13.88 -9.23
N GLU A 419 29.83 -13.77 -9.61
CA GLU A 419 30.48 -12.50 -9.95
C GLU A 419 29.81 -11.81 -11.14
N GLU A 420 29.40 -12.56 -12.17
CA GLU A 420 28.64 -12.03 -13.31
C GLU A 420 27.30 -11.42 -12.87
N HIS A 421 26.57 -12.09 -11.96
CA HIS A 421 25.33 -11.55 -11.41
C HIS A 421 25.59 -10.32 -10.56
N LEU A 422 26.59 -10.32 -9.68
CA LEU A 422 26.93 -9.17 -8.82
C LEU A 422 27.36 -7.93 -9.61
N LYS A 423 27.94 -8.11 -10.80
CA LYS A 423 28.29 -7.00 -11.72
C LYS A 423 27.09 -6.47 -12.51
N SER A 424 25.98 -7.22 -12.58
CA SER A 424 24.78 -6.79 -13.29
C SER A 424 24.11 -5.61 -12.58
N ALA A 425 23.64 -4.64 -13.37
CA ALA A 425 22.89 -3.49 -12.86
C ALA A 425 21.58 -3.88 -12.15
N GLN A 426 21.11 -5.12 -12.32
CA GLN A 426 19.92 -5.67 -11.68
C GLN A 426 20.12 -5.96 -10.18
N TYR A 427 21.32 -6.38 -9.79
CA TYR A 427 21.61 -6.89 -8.44
C TYR A 427 22.53 -5.93 -7.70
N LYS A 428 22.03 -4.71 -7.45
CA LYS A 428 22.81 -3.68 -6.75
C LYS A 428 22.80 -3.89 -5.25
N ARG A 429 23.97 -3.64 -4.65
CA ARG A 429 24.15 -3.52 -3.20
C ARG A 429 23.10 -2.59 -2.60
N PRO A 430 22.46 -2.95 -1.48
CA PRO A 430 21.60 -2.04 -0.73
C PRO A 430 22.36 -0.77 -0.37
N VAL A 431 21.80 0.38 -0.72
CA VAL A 431 22.37 1.71 -0.40
C VAL A 431 22.41 1.94 1.11
N LEU A 432 21.39 1.41 1.81
CA LEU A 432 21.23 1.53 3.26
C LEU A 432 21.23 0.11 3.87
N PRO A 433 22.40 -0.44 4.24
CA PRO A 433 22.47 -1.70 4.96
C PRO A 433 22.05 -1.51 6.43
N VAL A 434 21.39 -2.53 6.99
CA VAL A 434 21.08 -2.60 8.43
C VAL A 434 22.34 -2.98 9.19
N ASP A 435 22.63 -2.26 10.27
CA ASP A 435 23.77 -2.51 11.13
C ASP A 435 23.32 -3.16 12.45
N ASN A 436 23.63 -4.45 12.63
CA ASN A 436 23.21 -5.19 13.80
C ASN A 436 23.82 -4.66 15.11
N GLY A 437 24.94 -3.94 15.06
CA GLY A 437 25.51 -3.28 16.24
C GLY A 437 24.66 -2.10 16.75
N CYS A 438 23.79 -1.56 15.90
CA CYS A 438 22.87 -0.46 16.20
C CYS A 438 21.45 -0.92 16.57
N LEU A 439 21.15 -2.22 16.43
CA LEU A 439 19.85 -2.80 16.76
C LEU A 439 19.81 -3.21 18.24
N ARG A 440 18.88 -2.61 19.00
CA ARG A 440 18.65 -2.80 20.43
C ARG A 440 17.27 -3.40 20.64
N TRP A 441 17.14 -4.69 20.33
CA TRP A 441 15.87 -5.39 20.35
C TRP A 441 16.03 -6.81 20.91
N ASP A 442 15.04 -7.24 21.69
CA ASP A 442 14.96 -8.58 22.25
C ASP A 442 13.58 -9.18 21.92
N PRO A 443 13.50 -10.47 21.53
CA PRO A 443 12.22 -11.12 21.28
C PRO A 443 11.31 -11.07 22.51
N LEU A 444 10.03 -10.78 22.29
CA LEU A 444 9.00 -10.95 23.32
C LEU A 444 9.04 -12.40 23.81
N LYS A 445 9.34 -12.61 25.10
CA LYS A 445 9.38 -13.94 25.71
C LYS A 445 8.02 -14.61 25.51
N ARG A 446 7.94 -15.58 24.60
CA ARG A 446 6.74 -16.41 24.49
C ARG A 446 6.55 -17.12 25.84
N PRO A 447 5.37 -17.03 26.49
CA PRO A 447 5.11 -17.87 27.64
C PRO A 447 5.29 -19.33 27.19
N ALA A 448 6.11 -20.08 27.93
CA ALA A 448 6.39 -21.47 27.60
C ALA A 448 5.06 -22.21 27.47
N LYS A 449 4.76 -22.73 26.26
CA LYS A 449 3.59 -23.58 26.07
C LYS A 449 3.74 -24.75 27.03
N MET A 450 2.90 -24.82 28.06
CA MET A 450 2.77 -26.01 28.89
C MET A 450 2.36 -27.14 27.97
N ILE A 451 3.29 -28.04 27.69
CA ILE A 451 3.00 -29.30 27.02
C ILE A 451 2.07 -30.05 27.98
N LYS A 452 0.78 -30.11 27.65
CA LYS A 452 -0.12 -31.08 28.28
C LYS A 452 0.43 -32.46 27.92
N LYS A 453 0.95 -33.16 28.93
CA LYS A 453 1.36 -34.57 28.85
C LYS A 453 0.17 -35.45 28.53
#